data_AF-A0A2T7TUM4-F1
#
_entry.id   AF-A0A2T7TUM4-F1
#
_cell.length_a   1.000
_cell.length_b   1.000
_cell.length_c   1.000
_cell.angle_alpha   90.00
_cell.angle_beta   90.00
_cell.angle_gamma   90.00
#
_symmetry.space_group_name_H-M   'P 1'
#
loop_
_entity.id
_entity.type
_entity.pdbx_description
1 polymer ?
#
loop_
_entity_poly.entity_id
_entity_poly.type
_entity_poly.pdbx_seq_one_letter_code
_entity_poly.pdbx_strand_id
1 'polypeptide(L)'
;MPRAAGAFLLLPSIPYSYTILDQDLSAALQEFGNNLNIKVNISAEVKGRIRGRLPDLPPLEFLNHLTTIYNLQWYYDGLVLYVSAAKEAQSRLLALSPISFDALKAALDALNISDERYIVRPTPGDDIVLVSGPPRFIALVEQTLNGLVAQAQPRAVETPQREPVLMLFRGSSTVVVRDGRPEGSHSSDVPHQDSVIREPGRGQR
;
A
#
# COMPACT_ATOMS: atom_id res chain seq x y z
N MET A 1 26.96 -4.52 -0.63
CA MET A 1 25.49 -4.44 -0.53
C MET A 1 24.89 -4.65 -1.90
N PRO A 2 23.86 -5.50 -2.06
CA PRO A 2 23.10 -5.54 -3.31
C PRO A 2 22.42 -4.18 -3.54
N ARG A 3 22.45 -3.70 -4.79
CA ARG A 3 21.76 -2.47 -5.21
C ARG A 3 20.27 -2.74 -5.37
N ALA A 4 19.43 -1.86 -4.85
CA ALA A 4 17.98 -2.00 -4.93
C ALA A 4 17.47 -1.37 -6.23
N ALA A 5 17.61 -2.10 -7.33
CA ALA A 5 17.01 -1.74 -8.60
C ALA A 5 15.51 -2.03 -8.56
N GLY A 6 14.71 -1.16 -9.19
CA GLY A 6 13.31 -1.44 -9.47
C GLY A 6 13.18 -2.65 -10.39
N ALA A 7 11.94 -3.10 -10.61
CA ALA A 7 11.66 -4.21 -11.51
C ALA A 7 12.47 -4.10 -12.82
N PHE A 8 13.21 -5.15 -13.16
CA PHE A 8 14.23 -5.05 -14.20
C PHE A 8 13.59 -5.00 -15.58
N LEU A 9 13.79 -3.89 -16.30
CA LEU A 9 13.32 -3.71 -17.67
C LEU A 9 14.28 -4.47 -18.63
N LEU A 10 13.99 -5.75 -18.87
CA LEU A 10 14.78 -6.64 -19.74
C LEU A 10 14.70 -6.20 -21.20
N LEU A 11 15.60 -5.30 -21.60
CA LEU A 11 15.71 -4.78 -22.96
C LEU A 11 16.84 -5.46 -23.73
N PRO A 12 16.63 -5.85 -25.01
CA PRO A 12 17.65 -6.49 -25.81
C PRO A 12 18.78 -5.50 -26.13
N SER A 13 20.04 -5.94 -26.03
CA SER A 13 21.22 -5.05 -26.21
C SER A 13 21.56 -4.73 -27.67
N ILE A 14 20.70 -5.08 -28.63
CA ILE A 14 20.90 -4.74 -30.05
C ILE A 14 20.47 -3.28 -30.32
N PRO A 15 21.07 -2.58 -31.31
CA PRO A 15 20.66 -1.23 -31.67
C PRO A 15 19.18 -1.18 -32.11
N TYR A 16 18.42 -0.25 -31.56
CA TYR A 16 17.04 0.01 -31.94
C TYR A 16 17.00 1.15 -32.97
N SER A 17 16.85 0.80 -34.25
CA SER A 17 16.74 1.79 -35.33
C SER A 17 15.29 2.19 -35.55
N TYR A 18 14.97 3.46 -35.29
CA TYR A 18 13.61 4.01 -35.46
C TYR A 18 13.67 5.33 -36.23
N THR A 19 13.23 5.32 -37.49
CA THR A 19 13.26 6.49 -38.37
C THR A 19 11.90 7.18 -38.37
N ILE A 20 11.86 8.40 -37.85
CA ILE A 20 10.66 9.25 -37.78
C ILE A 20 10.83 10.42 -38.75
N LEU A 21 9.75 10.79 -39.46
CA LEU A 21 9.70 12.04 -40.23
C LEU A 21 9.18 13.19 -39.36
N ASP A 22 7.93 13.09 -38.89
CA ASP A 22 7.31 13.94 -37.86
C ASP A 22 6.18 13.15 -37.19
N GLN A 23 6.37 12.72 -35.94
CA GLN A 23 5.42 11.89 -35.18
C GLN A 23 5.17 12.48 -33.79
N ASP A 24 3.98 12.24 -33.23
CA ASP A 24 3.70 12.55 -31.83
C ASP A 24 4.58 11.69 -30.89
N LEU A 25 5.11 12.32 -29.85
CA LEU A 25 5.99 11.67 -28.87
C LEU A 25 5.31 10.51 -28.15
N SER A 26 4.02 10.62 -27.84
CA SER A 26 3.27 9.53 -27.19
C SER A 26 3.13 8.32 -28.12
N ALA A 27 2.86 8.55 -29.41
CA ALA A 27 2.79 7.48 -30.41
C ALA A 27 4.16 6.79 -30.60
N ALA A 28 5.26 7.55 -30.64
CA ALA A 28 6.60 6.97 -30.75
C ALA A 28 7.00 6.12 -29.53
N LEU A 29 6.65 6.56 -28.31
CA LEU A 29 6.85 5.79 -27.07
C LEU A 29 5.96 4.54 -27.01
N GLN A 30 4.74 4.61 -27.56
CA GLN A 30 3.85 3.46 -27.69
C GLN A 30 4.42 2.41 -28.65
N GLU A 31 4.92 2.83 -29.82
CA GLU A 31 5.56 1.91 -30.78
C GLU A 31 6.87 1.32 -30.25
N PHE A 32 7.67 2.09 -29.50
CA PHE A 32 8.82 1.56 -28.76
C PHE A 32 8.41 0.40 -27.84
N GLY A 33 7.31 0.57 -27.08
CA GLY A 33 6.73 -0.50 -26.28
C GLY A 33 6.33 -1.73 -27.09
N ASN A 34 5.54 -1.50 -28.15
CA ASN A 34 5.03 -2.56 -29.03
C ASN A 34 6.18 -3.40 -29.63
N ASN A 35 7.20 -2.75 -30.18
CA ASN A 35 8.36 -3.39 -30.82
C ASN A 35 9.23 -4.20 -29.85
N LEU A 36 9.13 -3.92 -28.55
CA LEU A 36 9.88 -4.58 -27.49
C LEU A 36 8.99 -5.49 -26.62
N ASN A 37 7.74 -5.71 -27.05
CA ASN A 37 6.70 -6.46 -26.34
C ASN A 37 6.43 -6.00 -24.89
N ILE A 38 6.68 -4.72 -24.60
CA ILE A 38 6.45 -4.09 -23.30
C ILE A 38 5.18 -3.26 -23.35
N LYS A 39 4.28 -3.44 -22.37
CA LYS A 39 3.12 -2.57 -22.21
C LYS A 39 3.59 -1.19 -21.73
N VAL A 40 3.17 -0.13 -22.41
CA VAL A 40 3.49 1.25 -22.04
C VAL A 40 2.20 1.97 -21.61
N ASN A 41 2.29 2.76 -20.55
CA ASN A 41 1.27 3.70 -20.12
C ASN A 41 1.87 5.11 -20.15
N ILE A 42 1.23 6.03 -20.85
CA ILE A 42 1.77 7.37 -21.11
C ILE A 42 0.81 8.39 -20.50
N SER A 43 1.31 9.26 -19.63
CA SER A 43 0.49 10.34 -19.07
C SER A 43 -0.01 11.28 -20.16
N ALA A 44 -1.23 11.78 -20.01
CA ALA A 44 -1.78 12.80 -20.89
C ALA A 44 -0.93 14.09 -20.92
N GLU A 45 -0.11 14.35 -19.90
CA GLU A 45 0.80 15.50 -19.82
C GLU A 45 2.09 15.34 -20.62
N VAL A 46 2.37 14.14 -21.16
CA VAL A 46 3.48 13.93 -22.10
C VAL A 46 3.11 14.57 -23.44
N LYS A 47 3.74 15.71 -23.74
CA LYS A 47 3.54 16.47 -24.98
C LYS A 47 4.86 16.64 -25.72
N GLY A 48 4.84 16.48 -27.04
CA GLY A 48 5.99 16.71 -27.90
C GLY A 48 5.80 16.09 -29.28
N ARG A 49 6.66 16.48 -30.22
CA ARG A 49 6.79 15.81 -31.52
C ARG A 49 8.26 15.45 -31.74
N ILE A 50 8.49 14.27 -32.28
CA ILE A 50 9.81 13.83 -32.71
C ILE A 50 9.95 14.11 -34.19
N ARG A 51 11.08 14.71 -34.57
CA ARG A 51 11.40 15.14 -35.93
C ARG A 51 12.78 14.66 -36.31
N GLY A 52 12.90 14.14 -37.53
CA GLY A 52 14.16 13.60 -38.04
C GLY A 52 14.57 12.29 -37.37
N ARG A 53 15.78 11.85 -37.69
CA ARG A 53 16.29 10.54 -37.31
C ARG A 53 16.76 10.53 -35.85
N LEU A 54 16.23 9.60 -35.06
CA LEU A 54 16.78 9.30 -33.74
C LEU A 54 18.10 8.53 -33.89
N PRO A 55 19.04 8.65 -32.95
CA PRO A 55 20.28 7.89 -32.97
C PRO A 55 20.02 6.39 -32.79
N ASP A 56 20.78 5.56 -33.51
CA ASP A 56 20.74 4.10 -33.41
C ASP A 56 21.38 3.65 -32.08
N LEU A 57 20.57 3.63 -31.01
CA LEU A 57 20.99 3.32 -29.62
C LEU A 57 20.39 2.00 -29.12
N PRO A 58 20.99 1.35 -28.10
CA PRO A 58 20.31 0.31 -27.32
C PRO A 58 18.99 0.83 -26.74
N PRO A 59 17.93 0.00 -26.58
CA PRO A 59 16.59 0.48 -26.23
C PRO A 59 16.51 1.26 -24.91
N LEU A 60 17.33 0.90 -23.91
CA LEU A 60 17.38 1.63 -22.64
C LEU A 60 18.00 3.02 -22.80
N GLU A 61 19.07 3.13 -23.59
CA GLU A 61 19.72 4.40 -23.90
C GLU A 61 18.82 5.28 -24.78
N PHE A 62 18.11 4.68 -25.73
CA PHE A 62 17.07 5.33 -26.53
C PHE A 62 15.95 5.93 -25.65
N LEU A 63 15.42 5.14 -24.70
CA LEU A 63 14.41 5.61 -23.75
C LEU A 63 14.95 6.77 -22.90
N ASN A 64 16.15 6.62 -22.33
CA ASN A 64 16.79 7.65 -21.51
C ASN A 64 17.08 8.94 -22.31
N HIS A 65 17.44 8.81 -23.59
CA HIS A 65 17.66 9.92 -24.51
C HIS A 65 16.36 10.70 -24.76
N LEU A 66 15.27 10.00 -25.09
CA LEU A 66 13.94 10.61 -25.25
C LEU A 66 13.48 11.29 -23.95
N THR A 67 13.62 10.63 -22.79
CA THR A 67 13.18 11.25 -21.53
C THR A 67 14.03 12.46 -21.15
N THR A 68 15.31 12.49 -21.52
CA THR A 68 16.17 13.67 -21.31
C THR A 68 15.74 14.84 -22.20
N ILE A 69 15.56 14.62 -23.51
CA ILE A 69 15.22 15.68 -24.47
C ILE A 69 13.84 16.30 -24.18
N TYR A 70 12.85 15.47 -23.86
CA TYR A 70 11.47 15.92 -23.66
C TYR A 70 11.11 16.19 -22.20
N ASN A 71 12.11 16.20 -21.29
CA ASN A 71 11.93 16.42 -19.85
C ASN A 71 10.85 15.51 -19.25
N LEU A 72 11.01 14.20 -19.48
CA LEU A 72 10.15 13.13 -18.99
C LEU A 72 10.88 12.30 -17.92
N GLN A 73 10.12 11.43 -17.27
CA GLN A 73 10.61 10.41 -16.36
C GLN A 73 9.83 9.11 -16.61
N TRP A 74 10.49 7.97 -16.41
CA TRP A 74 9.91 6.65 -16.66
C TRP A 74 10.10 5.72 -15.47
N TYR A 75 9.08 4.92 -15.15
CA TYR A 75 9.13 3.91 -14.09
C TYR A 75 8.47 2.61 -14.58
N TYR A 76 9.10 1.47 -14.30
CA TYR A 76 8.59 0.15 -14.67
C TYR A 76 8.19 -0.62 -13.40
N ASP A 77 6.94 -1.10 -13.34
CA ASP A 77 6.43 -1.84 -12.17
C ASP A 77 6.54 -3.36 -12.31
N GLY A 78 7.29 -3.84 -13.30
CA GLY A 78 7.44 -5.26 -13.62
C GLY A 78 6.46 -5.77 -14.67
N LEU A 79 5.44 -5.00 -15.01
CA LEU A 79 4.45 -5.34 -16.05
C LEU A 79 4.23 -4.21 -17.07
N VAL A 80 4.25 -2.95 -16.61
CA VAL A 80 3.94 -1.78 -17.44
C VAL A 80 5.02 -0.70 -17.25
N LEU A 81 5.50 -0.15 -18.37
CA LEU A 81 6.37 1.02 -18.41
C LEU A 81 5.52 2.28 -18.37
N TYR A 82 5.55 3.00 -17.26
CA TYR A 82 4.86 4.27 -17.10
C TYR A 82 5.81 5.40 -17.50
N VAL A 83 5.35 6.28 -18.41
CA VAL A 83 6.07 7.49 -18.81
C VAL A 83 5.23 8.72 -18.44
N SER A 84 5.84 9.64 -17.72
CA SER A 84 5.21 10.91 -17.28
C SER A 84 6.14 12.08 -17.59
N ALA A 85 5.61 13.28 -17.71
CA ALA A 85 6.42 14.49 -17.74
C ALA A 85 7.12 14.69 -16.37
N ALA A 86 8.34 15.22 -16.35
CA ALA A 86 9.08 15.45 -15.11
C ALA A 86 8.35 16.42 -14.15
N LYS A 87 7.52 17.33 -14.70
CA LYS A 87 6.63 18.21 -13.91
C LYS A 87 5.55 17.47 -13.10
N GLU A 88 5.28 16.20 -13.42
CA GLU A 88 4.37 15.33 -12.67
C GLU A 88 5.08 14.62 -11.50
N ALA A 89 6.40 14.79 -11.35
CA ALA A 89 7.09 14.35 -10.14
C ALA A 89 6.47 15.02 -8.91
N GLN A 90 6.19 14.21 -7.90
CA GLN A 90 5.59 14.68 -6.66
C GLN A 90 6.48 14.33 -5.48
N SER A 91 6.29 15.04 -4.37
CA SER A 91 6.81 14.66 -3.07
C SER A 91 5.66 14.47 -2.10
N ARG A 92 5.76 13.46 -1.23
CA ARG A 92 4.79 13.13 -0.18
C ARG A 92 5.51 12.84 1.12
N LEU A 93 4.90 13.26 2.22
CA LEU A 93 5.25 12.81 3.57
C LEU A 93 4.18 11.80 3.97
N LEU A 94 4.58 10.56 4.22
CA LEU A 94 3.69 9.48 4.65
C LEU A 94 4.00 9.15 6.12
N ALA A 95 2.98 9.13 6.97
CA ALA A 95 3.11 8.66 8.34
C ALA A 95 3.22 7.13 8.36
N LEU A 96 4.23 6.59 9.04
CA LEU A 96 4.52 5.16 9.03
C LEU A 96 3.73 4.39 10.11
N SER A 97 3.45 5.01 11.26
CA SER A 97 2.83 4.38 12.42
C SER A 97 1.56 3.58 12.08
N PRO A 98 1.42 2.31 12.51
CA PRO A 98 2.28 1.57 13.46
C PRO A 98 3.45 0.79 12.82
N ILE A 99 3.75 1.01 11.54
CA ILE A 99 4.79 0.30 10.77
C ILE A 99 6.15 0.99 10.98
N SER A 100 7.25 0.22 10.99
CA SER A 100 8.61 0.79 10.98
C SER A 100 9.09 1.09 9.55
N PHE A 101 10.02 2.04 9.41
CA PHE A 101 10.63 2.33 8.11
C PHE A 101 11.27 1.08 7.47
N ASP A 102 11.96 0.26 8.26
CA ASP A 102 12.58 -0.98 7.79
C ASP A 102 11.56 -1.99 7.24
N ALA A 103 10.39 -2.11 7.87
CA ALA A 103 9.33 -3.00 7.41
C ALA A 103 8.73 -2.52 6.07
N LEU A 104 8.54 -1.19 5.91
CA LEU A 104 8.15 -0.62 4.61
C LEU A 104 9.24 -0.86 3.57
N LYS A 105 10.51 -0.55 3.87
CA LYS A 105 11.61 -0.69 2.91
C LYS A 105 11.80 -2.15 2.46
N ALA A 106 11.73 -3.10 3.38
CA ALA A 106 11.80 -4.53 3.09
C ALA A 106 10.63 -4.99 2.20
N ALA A 107 9.41 -4.48 2.41
CA ALA A 107 8.27 -4.79 1.56
C ALA A 107 8.42 -4.20 0.15
N LEU A 108 8.88 -2.95 0.02
CA LEU A 108 9.14 -2.30 -1.27
C LEU A 108 10.24 -3.04 -2.06
N ASP A 109 11.29 -3.52 -1.38
CA ASP A 109 12.36 -4.30 -1.99
C ASP A 109 11.88 -5.69 -2.42
N ALA A 110 11.13 -6.40 -1.55
CA ALA A 110 10.58 -7.72 -1.87
C ALA A 110 9.59 -7.70 -3.05
N LEU A 111 8.89 -6.57 -3.25
CA LEU A 111 7.98 -6.34 -4.37
C LEU A 111 8.67 -5.75 -5.61
N ASN A 112 10.00 -5.51 -5.58
CA ASN A 112 10.77 -4.82 -6.63
C ASN A 112 10.22 -3.43 -7.01
N ILE A 113 9.63 -2.72 -6.04
CA ILE A 113 9.07 -1.36 -6.20
C ILE A 113 10.18 -0.30 -6.05
N SER A 114 11.12 -0.51 -5.13
CA SER A 114 12.23 0.42 -4.85
C SER A 114 13.11 0.66 -6.09
N ASP A 115 13.34 1.92 -6.45
CA ASP A 115 14.19 2.33 -7.57
C ASP A 115 15.19 3.40 -7.09
N GLU A 116 16.50 3.19 -7.32
CA GLU A 116 17.56 4.10 -6.88
C GLU A 116 17.44 5.53 -7.44
N ARG A 117 16.66 5.73 -8.51
CA ARG A 117 16.40 7.05 -9.10
C ARG A 117 15.41 7.89 -8.29
N TYR A 118 14.69 7.29 -7.34
CA TYR A 118 13.62 7.92 -6.57
C TYR A 118 13.91 7.91 -5.07
N ILE A 119 13.38 8.90 -4.36
CA ILE A 119 13.70 9.13 -2.95
C ILE A 119 12.67 8.41 -2.08
N VAL A 120 13.15 7.58 -1.15
CA VAL A 120 12.38 7.03 -0.03
C VAL A 120 13.28 7.16 1.21
N ARG A 121 13.04 8.17 2.05
CA ARG A 121 13.94 8.52 3.17
C ARG A 121 13.14 8.87 4.43
N PRO A 122 13.46 8.30 5.60
CA PRO A 122 12.78 8.66 6.84
C PRO A 122 13.14 10.09 7.29
N THR A 123 12.29 10.68 8.13
CA THR A 123 12.60 11.87 8.92
C THR A 123 13.40 11.49 10.17
N PRO A 124 14.14 12.41 10.80
CA PRO A 124 14.71 12.17 12.13
C PRO A 124 13.61 11.76 13.12
N GLY A 125 13.66 10.52 13.60
CA GLY A 125 12.61 9.90 14.44
C GLY A 125 11.84 8.74 13.78
N ASP A 126 12.04 8.49 12.49
CA ASP A 126 11.50 7.33 11.73
C ASP A 126 9.97 7.15 11.71
N ASP A 127 9.19 8.10 12.25
CA ASP A 127 7.72 8.12 12.22
C ASP A 127 7.11 8.53 10.86
N ILE A 128 7.89 9.24 10.03
CA ILE A 128 7.44 9.78 8.73
C ILE A 128 8.48 9.44 7.66
N VAL A 129 8.03 9.07 6.46
CA VAL A 129 8.88 8.89 5.28
C VAL A 129 8.60 9.97 4.23
N LEU A 130 9.66 10.60 3.73
CA LEU A 130 9.63 11.41 2.52
C LEU A 130 9.78 10.50 1.30
N VAL A 131 8.77 10.51 0.44
CA VAL A 131 8.74 9.81 -0.84
C VAL A 131 8.75 10.85 -1.95
N SER A 132 9.60 10.71 -2.97
CA SER A 132 9.62 11.61 -4.13
C SER A 132 9.96 10.88 -5.42
N GLY A 133 9.14 11.06 -6.46
CA GLY A 133 9.22 10.33 -7.72
C GLY A 133 7.97 10.53 -8.61
N PRO A 134 7.79 9.71 -9.66
CA PRO A 134 6.63 9.76 -10.53
C PRO A 134 5.35 9.29 -9.82
N PRO A 135 4.16 9.70 -10.30
CA PRO A 135 2.88 9.38 -9.65
C PRO A 135 2.65 7.88 -9.42
N ARG A 136 3.07 7.02 -10.38
CA ARG A 136 2.92 5.56 -10.25
C ARG A 136 3.77 4.98 -9.11
N PHE A 137 5.01 5.45 -8.95
CA PHE A 137 5.91 5.00 -7.89
C PHE A 137 5.35 5.36 -6.51
N ILE A 138 4.91 6.62 -6.34
CA ILE A 138 4.29 7.10 -5.10
C ILE A 138 3.02 6.31 -4.78
N ALA A 139 2.15 6.09 -5.76
CA ALA A 139 0.94 5.29 -5.58
C ALA A 139 1.23 3.84 -5.13
N LEU A 140 2.31 3.22 -5.63
CA LEU A 140 2.75 1.91 -5.15
C LEU A 140 3.25 1.96 -3.71
N VAL A 141 4.06 2.96 -3.35
CA VAL A 141 4.57 3.11 -1.98
C VAL A 141 3.42 3.34 -0.99
N GLU A 142 2.45 4.18 -1.33
CA GLU A 142 1.22 4.40 -0.55
C GLU A 142 0.37 3.12 -0.44
N GLN A 143 0.19 2.37 -1.54
CA GLN A 143 -0.52 1.09 -1.54
C GLN A 143 0.17 0.03 -0.65
N THR A 144 1.49 -0.10 -0.74
CA THR A 144 2.28 -1.01 0.10
C THR A 144 2.17 -0.64 1.58
N LEU A 145 2.33 0.65 1.92
CA LEU A 145 2.19 1.14 3.29
C LEU A 145 0.79 0.85 3.86
N ASN A 146 -0.28 1.18 3.12
CA ASN A 146 -1.65 0.88 3.54
C ASN A 146 -1.89 -0.62 3.73
N GLY A 147 -1.32 -1.46 2.85
CA GLY A 147 -1.37 -2.91 2.97
C GLY A 147 -0.65 -3.45 4.21
N LEU A 148 0.46 -2.85 4.63
CA LEU A 148 1.15 -3.19 5.88
C LEU A 148 0.37 -2.73 7.11
N VAL A 149 -0.15 -1.49 7.10
CA VAL A 149 -0.98 -0.93 8.19
C VAL A 149 -2.21 -1.80 8.45
N ALA A 150 -2.90 -2.26 7.40
CA ALA A 150 -4.06 -3.15 7.50
C ALA A 150 -3.73 -4.56 8.03
N GLN A 151 -2.48 -5.01 7.90
CA GLN A 151 -2.00 -6.28 8.49
C GLN A 151 -1.55 -6.12 9.94
N ALA A 152 -1.03 -4.95 10.32
CA ALA A 152 -0.57 -4.65 11.68
C ALA A 152 -1.71 -4.28 12.64
N GLN A 153 -2.84 -3.80 12.12
CA GLN A 153 -4.06 -3.72 12.91
C GLN A 153 -4.48 -5.13 13.33
N PRO A 154 -4.73 -5.40 14.62
CA PRO A 154 -5.31 -6.67 15.00
C PRO A 154 -6.62 -6.78 14.24
N ARG A 155 -6.78 -7.84 13.43
CA ARG A 155 -8.10 -8.24 12.93
C ARG A 155 -8.98 -8.25 14.17
N ALA A 156 -9.93 -7.32 14.24
CA ALA A 156 -10.87 -7.28 15.34
C ALA A 156 -11.47 -8.67 15.39
N VAL A 157 -11.18 -9.40 16.47
CA VAL A 157 -11.60 -10.79 16.64
C VAL A 157 -13.07 -10.81 16.28
N GLU A 158 -13.43 -11.59 15.24
CA GLU A 158 -14.82 -11.74 14.83
C GLU A 158 -15.56 -12.06 16.11
N THR A 159 -16.34 -11.10 16.61
CA THR A 159 -16.91 -11.22 17.95
C THR A 159 -17.81 -12.43 17.82
N PRO A 160 -17.52 -13.56 18.51
CA PRO A 160 -18.27 -14.79 18.28
C PRO A 160 -19.73 -14.41 18.44
N GLN A 161 -20.56 -14.68 17.42
CA GLN A 161 -21.94 -14.19 17.36
C GLN A 161 -22.55 -14.41 18.74
N ARG A 162 -22.73 -13.32 19.50
CA ARG A 162 -23.35 -13.40 20.81
C ARG A 162 -24.79 -13.72 20.51
N GLU A 163 -25.11 -15.01 20.55
CA GLU A 163 -26.47 -15.53 20.47
C GLU A 163 -27.33 -14.61 21.35
N PRO A 164 -28.37 -13.98 20.80
CA PRO A 164 -29.16 -13.02 21.55
C PRO A 164 -29.96 -13.76 22.63
N VAL A 165 -29.33 -13.96 23.79
CA VAL A 165 -29.96 -14.56 24.97
C VAL A 165 -31.00 -13.57 25.49
N LEU A 166 -32.23 -13.75 25.04
CA LEU A 166 -33.37 -12.96 25.49
C LEU A 166 -33.82 -13.45 26.87
N MET A 167 -33.23 -12.89 27.93
CA MET A 167 -33.71 -13.12 29.29
C MET A 167 -35.07 -12.45 29.50
N LEU A 168 -36.10 -13.27 29.67
CA LEU A 168 -37.45 -12.83 29.98
C LEU A 168 -37.70 -12.98 31.48
N PHE A 169 -37.79 -11.86 32.18
CA PHE A 169 -38.13 -11.81 33.61
C PHE A 169 -39.65 -11.76 33.77
N ARG A 170 -40.23 -12.76 34.44
CA ARG A 170 -41.67 -12.81 34.75
C ARG A 170 -41.88 -13.15 36.22
N GLY A 171 -41.98 -12.12 37.06
CA GLY A 171 -42.05 -12.29 38.51
C GLY A 171 -40.75 -12.87 39.08
N SER A 172 -40.86 -13.80 40.03
CA SER A 172 -39.74 -14.46 40.70
C SER A 172 -39.08 -15.59 39.87
N SER A 173 -39.15 -15.54 38.55
CA SER A 173 -38.60 -16.58 37.67
C SER A 173 -37.93 -15.97 36.43
N THR A 174 -36.68 -16.38 36.22
CA THR A 174 -35.89 -16.07 35.03
C THR A 174 -35.93 -17.27 34.09
N VAL A 175 -36.41 -17.08 32.86
CA VAL A 175 -36.35 -18.11 31.82
C VAL A 175 -35.27 -17.71 30.81
N VAL A 176 -34.34 -18.62 30.57
CA VAL A 176 -33.31 -18.49 29.54
C VAL A 176 -33.79 -19.26 28.31
N VAL A 177 -33.98 -18.56 27.20
CA VAL A 177 -34.39 -19.16 25.92
C VAL A 177 -33.19 -19.15 24.97
N ARG A 178 -32.88 -20.30 24.40
CA ARG A 178 -31.80 -20.49 23.43
C ARG A 178 -32.32 -21.25 22.23
N ASP A 179 -32.08 -20.74 21.03
CA ASP A 179 -32.47 -21.37 19.76
C ASP A 179 -33.96 -21.82 19.71
N GLY A 180 -34.85 -20.94 20.20
CA GLY A 180 -36.29 -21.20 20.27
C GLY A 180 -36.74 -22.25 21.31
N ARG A 181 -35.82 -22.85 22.07
CA ARG A 181 -36.12 -23.79 23.16
C ARG A 181 -35.86 -23.15 24.52
N PRO A 182 -36.80 -23.24 25.48
CA PRO A 182 -36.52 -22.86 26.87
C PRO A 182 -35.59 -23.90 27.50
N GLU A 183 -34.43 -23.48 28.01
CA GLU A 183 -33.66 -24.30 28.93
C GLU A 183 -34.26 -24.22 30.35
N GLY A 184 -34.03 -25.25 31.16
CA GLY A 184 -34.82 -25.56 32.35
C GLY A 184 -34.90 -24.42 33.39
N SER A 185 -36.08 -24.30 34.00
CA SER A 185 -36.37 -23.32 35.06
C SER A 185 -35.47 -23.51 36.28
N HIS A 186 -34.46 -22.65 36.46
CA HIS A 186 -33.74 -22.56 37.72
C HIS A 186 -34.60 -21.82 38.75
N SER A 187 -35.29 -22.57 39.59
CA SER A 187 -35.95 -22.05 40.79
C SER A 187 -34.91 -21.83 41.88
N SER A 188 -34.43 -20.60 42.02
CA SER A 188 -33.56 -20.20 43.12
C SER A 188 -34.36 -20.12 44.42
N ASP A 189 -34.45 -21.23 45.14
CA ASP A 189 -34.97 -21.25 46.52
C ASP A 189 -33.92 -20.61 47.45
N VAL A 190 -34.20 -19.41 47.93
CA VAL A 190 -33.28 -18.60 48.76
C VAL A 190 -33.89 -18.43 50.15
N PRO A 191 -33.30 -19.02 51.20
CA PRO A 191 -33.71 -18.74 52.57
C PRO A 191 -33.30 -17.32 53.02
N HIS A 192 -34.30 -16.47 53.26
CA HIS A 192 -34.22 -15.38 54.27
C HIS A 192 -34.22 -16.01 55.69
N GLN A 193 -33.78 -15.41 56.81
CA GLN A 193 -33.22 -14.10 57.25
C GLN A 193 -32.65 -14.34 58.68
N ASP A 194 -31.77 -13.56 59.32
CA ASP A 194 -30.91 -12.41 58.97
C ASP A 194 -29.59 -12.54 59.81
N SER A 195 -28.63 -11.60 59.85
CA SER A 195 -28.63 -10.53 60.87
C SER A 195 -27.48 -9.54 60.69
N VAL A 196 -27.82 -8.24 60.59
CA VAL A 196 -27.15 -7.08 61.22
C VAL A 196 -25.67 -6.75 60.89
N ILE A 197 -25.51 -5.54 60.34
CA ILE A 197 -24.29 -4.77 60.09
C ILE A 197 -23.79 -4.07 61.38
N ARG A 198 -22.47 -4.07 61.70
CA ARG A 198 -21.54 -2.88 61.63
C ARG A 198 -20.10 -3.13 62.15
N GLU A 199 -19.15 -2.58 61.40
CA GLU A 199 -17.70 -2.38 61.65
C GLU A 199 -17.36 -1.27 62.68
N PRO A 200 -16.07 -0.90 62.96
CA PRO A 200 -14.80 -1.68 62.99
C PRO A 200 -13.89 -1.32 64.22
N GLY A 201 -12.68 -1.91 64.33
CA GLY A 201 -11.59 -1.30 65.14
C GLY A 201 -10.41 -2.22 65.53
N ARG A 202 -9.18 -1.89 65.08
CA ARG A 202 -7.92 -2.50 65.58
C ARG A 202 -7.38 -1.69 66.79
N GLY A 203 -6.76 -2.36 67.78
CA GLY A 203 -5.61 -1.75 68.47
C GLY A 203 -5.32 -2.09 69.94
N GLN A 204 -4.32 -2.97 70.14
CA GLN A 204 -3.26 -2.93 71.18
C GLN A 204 -3.53 -3.18 72.68
N ARG A 205 -2.62 -4.01 73.21
CA ARG A 205 -2.20 -4.30 74.60
C ARG A 205 -3.07 -5.26 75.42
#